data_AF-A0A4R8EFE6-F1
#
_entry.id   AF-A0A4R8EFE6-F1
#
_cell.length_a   1.000
_cell.length_b   1.000
_cell.length_c   1.000
_cell.angle_alpha   90.00
_cell.angle_beta   90.00
_cell.angle_gamma   90.00
#
_symmetry.space_group_name_H-M   'P 1'
#
loop_
_entity.id
_entity.type
_entity.pdbx_description
1 polymer ?
#
loop_
_entity_poly.entity_id
_entity_poly.type
_entity_poly.pdbx_seq_one_letter_code
_entity_poly.pdbx_strand_id
1 'polypeptide(L)'
;MMNSNSLLITKSALKNKTASLFKKLFYVSVFAILLSACSSDDGGSDKTASDYYFRAALDGRKIDFYTVNFQGGGNDDRFEQIVIGGFEAPHPTKVGEQLPPSLDFEIWKLGGNITAGTYSTPVDEGMVARYAIQTPNGTILYNTRTADDIFTVKIESISKTGIKGTFSGKVRNMESGAVINITDGSFNLPYMDIVNP
;
A
#
# COMPACT_ATOMS: atom_id res chain seq x y z
N MET A 1 20.50 -58.72 66.35
CA MET A 1 21.94 -58.42 66.49
C MET A 1 22.71 -59.51 65.77
N MET A 2 23.84 -59.13 65.14
CA MET A 2 24.71 -59.89 64.22
C MET A 2 24.17 -60.03 62.78
N ASN A 3 24.94 -59.76 61.73
CA ASN A 3 26.18 -59.01 61.57
C ASN A 3 26.38 -58.78 60.06
N SER A 4 27.15 -57.77 59.73
CA SER A 4 27.57 -57.32 58.40
C SER A 4 28.14 -58.42 57.48
N ASN A 5 28.03 -58.25 56.15
CA ASN A 5 29.13 -57.75 55.31
C ASN A 5 28.87 -57.95 53.81
N SER A 6 29.38 -57.00 53.04
CA SER A 6 29.38 -56.89 51.58
C SER A 6 30.13 -58.01 50.86
N LEU A 7 29.69 -58.32 49.64
CA LEU A 7 30.52 -58.96 48.62
C LEU A 7 30.36 -58.24 47.26
N LEU A 8 31.51 -57.96 46.64
CA LEU A 8 31.77 -57.29 45.37
C LEU A 8 31.03 -57.91 44.17
N ILE A 9 30.69 -57.09 43.15
CA ILE A 9 30.97 -57.43 41.73
C ILE A 9 31.40 -56.17 40.93
N THR A 10 32.48 -56.39 40.18
CA THR A 10 33.30 -55.56 39.31
C THR A 10 32.65 -55.19 37.95
N LYS A 11 33.36 -54.32 37.20
CA LYS A 11 33.33 -54.04 35.74
C LYS A 11 32.42 -52.88 35.34
N SER A 12 32.74 -52.05 34.36
CA SER A 12 33.96 -51.78 33.58
C SER A 12 33.62 -50.55 32.74
N ALA A 13 34.60 -49.70 32.47
CA ALA A 13 34.43 -48.51 31.65
C ALA A 13 33.84 -48.83 30.27
N LEU A 14 32.81 -48.08 29.87
CA LEU A 14 32.52 -47.87 28.44
C LEU A 14 32.35 -46.36 28.18
N LYS A 15 33.33 -45.85 27.44
CA LYS A 15 33.51 -44.48 26.99
C LYS A 15 32.57 -44.22 25.82
N ASN A 16 31.41 -43.60 26.07
CA ASN A 16 30.43 -43.36 25.01
C ASN A 16 30.79 -42.13 24.16
N LYS A 17 31.44 -42.41 23.02
CA LYS A 17 31.67 -41.56 21.84
C LYS A 17 30.39 -40.96 21.21
N THR A 18 29.22 -41.12 21.82
CA THR A 18 27.91 -40.75 21.26
C THR A 18 27.60 -39.26 21.39
N ALA A 19 28.18 -38.54 22.36
CA ALA A 19 27.89 -37.12 22.59
C ALA A 19 28.48 -36.16 21.52
N SER A 20 29.45 -36.61 20.72
CA SER A 20 30.11 -35.81 19.68
C SER A 20 29.31 -35.77 18.37
N LEU A 21 28.62 -36.87 18.03
CA LEU A 21 27.82 -36.98 16.81
C LEU A 21 26.55 -36.14 16.87
N PHE A 22 25.87 -36.08 18.02
CA PHE A 22 24.66 -35.28 18.19
C PHE A 22 24.93 -33.76 18.15
N LYS A 23 26.08 -33.30 18.65
CA LYS A 23 26.45 -31.87 18.56
C LYS A 23 26.69 -31.43 17.11
N LYS A 24 27.34 -32.26 16.29
CA LYS A 24 27.61 -31.92 14.88
C LYS A 24 26.33 -31.91 14.01
N LEU A 25 25.37 -32.80 14.29
CA LEU A 25 24.09 -32.82 13.58
C LEU A 25 23.23 -31.58 13.88
N PHE A 26 23.31 -31.03 15.10
CA PHE A 26 22.58 -29.82 15.50
C PHE A 26 23.10 -28.55 14.77
N TYR A 27 24.42 -28.42 14.60
CA TYR A 27 24.99 -27.26 13.88
C TYR A 27 24.69 -27.26 12.38
N VAL A 28 24.60 -28.43 11.74
CA VAL A 28 24.26 -28.53 10.30
C VAL A 28 22.78 -28.21 10.05
N SER A 29 21.88 -28.55 10.98
CA SER A 29 20.44 -28.24 10.85
C SER A 29 20.12 -26.75 11.01
N VAL A 30 20.89 -26.00 11.80
CA VAL A 30 20.64 -24.56 12.03
C VAL A 30 21.14 -23.69 10.87
N PHE A 31 22.12 -24.17 10.08
CA PHE A 31 22.66 -23.40 8.95
C PHE A 31 21.80 -23.49 7.68
N ALA A 32 20.97 -24.54 7.54
CA ALA A 32 20.11 -24.73 6.37
C ALA A 32 18.84 -23.84 6.37
N ILE A 33 18.48 -23.23 7.51
CA ILE A 33 17.27 -22.41 7.66
C ILE A 33 17.55 -20.93 7.30
N LEU A 34 18.82 -20.55 7.11
CA LEU A 34 19.22 -19.15 6.90
C LEU A 34 19.36 -18.73 5.42
N LEU A 35 19.02 -19.61 4.47
CA LEU A 35 19.06 -19.31 3.03
C LEU A 35 17.67 -19.18 2.37
N SER A 36 16.59 -19.15 3.15
CA SER A 36 15.24 -18.79 2.67
C SER A 36 14.95 -17.29 2.82
N ALA A 37 15.97 -16.48 3.06
CA ALA A 37 15.87 -15.03 3.18
C ALA A 37 15.97 -14.37 1.79
N CYS A 38 14.91 -13.62 1.44
CA CYS A 38 14.75 -12.76 0.28
C CYS A 38 14.68 -13.45 -1.10
N SER A 39 13.47 -13.85 -1.51
CA SER A 39 13.03 -13.38 -2.83
C SER A 39 12.28 -12.07 -2.61
N SER A 40 12.94 -10.95 -2.87
CA SER A 40 12.22 -9.73 -3.20
C SER A 40 11.49 -10.02 -4.50
N ASP A 41 10.19 -10.29 -4.42
CA ASP A 41 9.31 -10.08 -5.56
C ASP A 41 9.33 -8.58 -5.80
N ASP A 42 10.22 -8.15 -6.70
CA ASP A 42 10.10 -6.89 -7.40
C ASP A 42 8.81 -6.98 -8.22
N GLY A 43 7.69 -6.71 -7.56
CA GLY A 43 6.37 -6.53 -8.16
C GLY A 43 6.32 -5.22 -8.96
N GLY A 44 7.30 -5.02 -9.84
CA GLY A 44 7.13 -4.17 -10.99
C GLY A 44 6.03 -4.81 -11.82
N SER A 45 4.89 -4.14 -11.92
CA SER A 45 3.80 -4.54 -12.79
C SER A 45 4.33 -4.65 -14.22
N ASP A 46 4.71 -5.87 -14.61
CA ASP A 46 4.96 -6.23 -15.98
C ASP A 46 3.73 -5.86 -16.80
N LYS A 47 3.95 -5.27 -17.97
CA LYS A 47 2.91 -4.89 -18.95
C LYS A 47 2.24 -6.10 -19.60
N THR A 48 1.88 -7.14 -18.83
CA THR A 48 0.62 -7.83 -19.11
C THR A 48 -0.47 -6.77 -18.95
N ALA A 49 -1.25 -6.49 -19.99
CA ALA A 49 -2.31 -5.49 -19.95
C ALA A 49 -3.29 -5.82 -18.82
N SER A 50 -3.01 -5.32 -17.61
CA SER A 50 -3.92 -5.47 -16.49
C SER A 50 -5.13 -4.62 -16.80
N ASP A 51 -6.33 -5.11 -16.52
CA ASP A 51 -7.56 -4.32 -16.63
C ASP A 51 -7.55 -3.10 -15.67
N TYR A 52 -6.52 -2.97 -14.84
CA TYR A 52 -6.34 -1.88 -13.90
C TYR A 52 -5.69 -0.64 -14.51
N TYR A 53 -6.23 0.52 -14.14
CA TYR A 53 -5.76 1.82 -14.59
C TYR A 53 -6.27 2.93 -13.68
N PHE A 54 -5.54 4.05 -13.69
CA PHE A 54 -5.98 5.36 -13.19
C PHE A 54 -5.56 6.39 -14.22
N ARG A 55 -6.51 7.12 -14.80
CA ARG A 55 -6.27 7.99 -15.96
C ARG A 55 -7.13 9.24 -15.87
N ALA A 56 -6.64 10.36 -16.38
CA ALA A 56 -7.41 11.60 -16.54
C ALA A 56 -6.76 12.54 -17.56
N ALA A 57 -7.48 13.59 -17.93
CA ALA A 57 -6.93 14.76 -18.60
C ALA A 57 -6.83 15.95 -17.62
N LEU A 58 -5.61 16.46 -17.43
CA LEU A 58 -5.31 17.64 -16.61
C LEU A 58 -5.02 18.83 -17.53
N ASP A 59 -5.91 19.81 -17.54
CA ASP A 59 -5.90 20.94 -18.50
C ASP A 59 -5.71 20.47 -19.95
N GLY A 60 -6.37 19.37 -20.31
CA GLY A 60 -6.32 18.75 -21.64
C GLY A 60 -5.14 17.81 -21.87
N ARG A 61 -4.14 17.76 -20.99
CA ARG A 61 -3.05 16.79 -21.06
C ARG A 61 -3.53 15.44 -20.54
N LYS A 62 -3.59 14.44 -21.43
CA LYS A 62 -3.95 13.06 -21.07
C LYS A 62 -2.81 12.39 -20.31
N ILE A 63 -3.14 11.76 -19.19
CA ILE A 63 -2.19 11.13 -18.27
C ILE A 63 -2.69 9.74 -17.91
N ASP A 64 -1.83 8.76 -18.10
CA ASP A 64 -1.93 7.44 -17.48
C ASP A 64 -1.02 7.44 -16.26
N PHE A 65 -1.61 7.36 -15.07
CA PHE A 65 -0.86 7.45 -13.82
C PHE A 65 -0.14 6.13 -13.49
N TYR A 66 1.00 6.25 -12.81
CA TYR A 66 1.87 5.18 -12.34
C TYR A 66 1.76 5.02 -10.82
N THR A 67 2.19 3.85 -10.32
CA THR A 67 2.20 3.52 -8.88
C THR A 67 0.84 3.84 -8.25
N VAL A 68 -0.21 3.37 -8.92
CA VAL A 68 -1.59 3.68 -8.58
C VAL A 68 -2.04 2.86 -7.39
N ASN A 69 -2.85 3.44 -6.52
CA ASN A 69 -3.35 2.74 -5.34
C ASN A 69 -4.86 2.90 -5.16
N PHE A 70 -5.51 1.84 -4.67
CA PHE A 70 -6.79 1.91 -3.97
C PHE A 70 -6.58 1.33 -2.57
N GLN A 71 -6.62 2.21 -1.58
CA GLN A 71 -6.52 1.85 -0.17
C GLN A 71 -7.85 2.15 0.51
N GLY A 72 -8.21 1.34 1.49
CA GLY A 72 -9.44 1.50 2.25
C GLY A 72 -9.23 1.22 3.72
N GLY A 73 -9.89 2.00 4.56
CA GLY A 73 -9.93 1.83 6.02
C GLY A 73 -11.36 1.71 6.50
N GLY A 74 -11.58 0.99 7.60
CA GLY A 74 -12.90 0.77 8.18
C GLY A 74 -12.97 -0.55 8.94
N ASN A 75 -14.13 -0.81 9.55
CA ASN A 75 -14.42 -2.02 10.32
C ASN A 75 -15.57 -2.81 9.68
N ASP A 76 -15.70 -4.09 10.03
CA ASP A 76 -16.84 -4.95 9.68
C ASP A 76 -17.18 -4.95 8.17
N ASP A 77 -16.15 -5.12 7.33
CA ASP A 77 -16.25 -5.10 5.86
C ASP A 77 -16.75 -3.78 5.24
N ARG A 78 -16.86 -2.71 6.04
CA ARG A 78 -17.20 -1.37 5.56
C ARG A 78 -15.95 -0.59 5.16
N PHE A 79 -16.12 0.26 4.16
CA PHE A 79 -15.16 1.31 3.84
C PHE A 79 -15.62 2.61 4.50
N GLU A 80 -14.97 3.01 5.59
CA GLU A 80 -15.19 4.33 6.20
C GLU A 80 -14.24 5.39 5.63
N GLN A 81 -13.15 4.93 5.03
CA GLN A 81 -12.18 5.75 4.31
C GLN A 81 -11.77 5.02 3.03
N ILE A 82 -11.64 5.76 1.93
CA ILE A 82 -10.87 5.30 0.77
C ILE A 82 -9.89 6.38 0.33
N VAL A 83 -8.76 5.94 -0.23
CA VAL A 83 -7.76 6.78 -0.90
C VAL A 83 -7.47 6.16 -2.26
N ILE A 84 -7.58 6.98 -3.30
CA ILE A 84 -7.22 6.60 -4.67
C ILE A 84 -6.28 7.66 -5.23
N GLY A 85 -5.14 7.23 -5.77
CA GLY A 85 -4.22 8.15 -6.39
C GLY A 85 -3.13 7.48 -7.21
N GLY A 86 -2.26 8.31 -7.77
CA GLY A 86 -1.09 7.88 -8.53
C GLY A 86 -0.21 9.04 -8.94
N PHE A 87 0.88 8.72 -9.62
CA PHE A 87 1.93 9.64 -10.03
C PHE A 87 1.97 9.80 -11.55
N GLU A 88 2.33 10.97 -12.07
CA GLU A 88 2.39 11.20 -13.52
C GLU A 88 3.55 10.47 -14.23
N ALA A 89 4.52 9.97 -13.46
CA ALA A 89 5.63 9.18 -13.94
C ALA A 89 5.98 8.07 -12.92
N PRO A 90 6.78 7.07 -13.30
CA PRO A 90 7.28 6.07 -12.37
C PRO A 90 7.98 6.68 -11.16
N HIS A 91 7.90 5.98 -10.02
CA HIS A 91 8.62 6.40 -8.82
C HIS A 91 10.13 6.46 -9.09
N PRO A 92 10.84 7.50 -8.62
CA PRO A 92 12.28 7.60 -8.80
C PRO A 92 13.01 6.43 -8.14
N THR A 93 14.12 6.02 -8.74
CA THR A 93 14.92 4.86 -8.26
C THR A 93 16.21 5.28 -7.57
N LYS A 94 16.60 6.57 -7.68
CA LYS A 94 17.79 7.09 -7.01
C LYS A 94 17.42 8.03 -5.87
N VAL A 95 18.18 7.93 -4.78
CA VAL A 95 18.07 8.84 -3.64
C VAL A 95 18.30 10.28 -4.10
N GLY A 96 17.41 11.18 -3.71
CA GLY A 96 17.49 12.61 -4.04
C GLY A 96 16.84 12.99 -5.38
N GLU A 97 16.34 12.02 -6.17
CA GLU A 97 15.49 12.34 -7.31
C GLU A 97 14.11 12.82 -6.83
N GLN A 98 13.59 13.84 -7.49
CA GLN A 98 12.33 14.48 -7.16
C GLN A 98 11.15 13.59 -7.56
N LEU A 99 10.17 13.44 -6.68
CA LEU A 99 8.96 12.70 -7.02
C LEU A 99 8.20 13.42 -8.14
N PRO A 100 7.66 12.68 -9.13
CA PRO A 100 6.78 13.26 -10.13
C PRO A 100 5.51 13.83 -9.48
N PRO A 101 4.79 14.71 -10.20
CA PRO A 101 3.49 15.19 -9.73
C PRO A 101 2.53 14.04 -9.46
N SER A 102 1.62 14.22 -8.51
CA SER A 102 0.62 13.22 -8.14
C SER A 102 -0.78 13.80 -8.13
N LEU A 103 -1.76 12.95 -8.46
CA LEU A 103 -3.17 13.23 -8.27
C LEU A 103 -3.73 12.16 -7.34
N ASP A 104 -4.51 12.59 -6.36
CA ASP A 104 -5.26 11.70 -5.50
C ASP A 104 -6.62 12.31 -5.10
N PHE A 105 -7.52 11.45 -4.64
CA PHE A 105 -8.70 11.85 -3.90
C PHE A 105 -8.96 10.89 -2.74
N GLU A 106 -9.53 11.44 -1.68
CA GLU A 106 -9.96 10.71 -0.50
C GLU A 106 -11.45 10.94 -0.26
N ILE A 107 -12.13 9.91 0.25
CA ILE A 107 -13.50 10.01 0.74
C ILE A 107 -13.53 9.40 2.14
N TRP A 108 -14.11 10.16 3.07
CA TRP A 108 -14.30 9.79 4.47
C TRP A 108 -15.79 9.79 4.79
N LYS A 109 -16.27 8.68 5.34
CA LYS A 109 -17.63 8.48 5.86
C LYS A 109 -17.52 7.80 7.23
N LEU A 110 -17.04 8.54 8.22
CA LEU A 110 -16.83 8.03 9.59
C LEU A 110 -18.14 7.47 10.17
N GLY A 111 -18.11 6.22 10.65
CA GLY A 111 -19.30 5.51 11.13
C GLY A 111 -20.32 5.14 10.04
N GLY A 112 -20.02 5.42 8.78
CA GLY A 112 -20.85 5.11 7.62
C GLY A 112 -20.27 3.96 6.79
N ASN A 113 -20.63 3.96 5.50
CA ASN A 113 -20.05 3.04 4.52
C ASN A 113 -19.97 3.71 3.15
N ILE A 114 -18.81 3.65 2.52
CA ILE A 114 -18.58 4.09 1.15
C ILE A 114 -19.01 2.95 0.24
N THR A 115 -19.95 3.24 -0.66
CA THR A 115 -20.58 2.26 -1.54
C THR A 115 -20.61 2.81 -2.97
N ALA A 116 -21.18 2.06 -3.92
CA ALA A 116 -21.44 2.60 -5.25
C ALA A 116 -22.37 3.82 -5.15
N GLY A 117 -22.01 4.90 -5.85
CA GLY A 117 -22.66 6.18 -5.68
C GLY A 117 -21.88 7.34 -6.28
N THR A 118 -22.42 8.54 -6.13
CA THR A 118 -21.75 9.78 -6.54
C THR A 118 -21.40 10.57 -5.29
N TYR A 119 -20.15 11.02 -5.24
CA TYR A 119 -19.58 11.83 -4.17
C TYR A 119 -19.00 13.09 -4.80
N SER A 120 -19.14 14.23 -4.14
CA SER A 120 -18.64 15.49 -4.67
C SER A 120 -18.25 16.50 -3.61
N THR A 121 -17.18 17.26 -3.85
CA THR A 121 -16.92 18.48 -3.09
C THR A 121 -17.81 19.63 -3.58
N PRO A 122 -18.21 20.57 -2.70
CA PRO A 122 -18.06 20.55 -1.25
C PRO A 122 -19.18 19.77 -0.51
N VAL A 123 -20.14 19.17 -1.23
CA VAL A 123 -21.32 18.50 -0.66
C VAL A 123 -20.95 17.37 0.31
N ASP A 124 -19.96 16.56 -0.06
CA ASP A 124 -19.38 15.54 0.80
C ASP A 124 -18.22 16.14 1.59
N GLU A 125 -18.50 16.61 2.81
CA GLU A 125 -17.50 17.29 3.68
C GLU A 125 -16.27 16.42 4.00
N GLY A 126 -16.42 15.09 3.94
CA GLY A 126 -15.34 14.13 4.09
C GLY A 126 -14.56 13.85 2.80
N MET A 127 -14.77 14.61 1.73
CA MET A 127 -14.11 14.36 0.44
C MET A 127 -13.10 15.46 0.11
N VAL A 128 -11.94 15.06 -0.42
CA VAL A 128 -10.93 15.99 -0.93
C VAL A 128 -10.25 15.40 -2.15
N ALA A 129 -9.97 16.24 -3.14
CA ALA A 129 -9.06 15.90 -4.24
C ALA A 129 -7.82 16.79 -4.16
N ARG A 130 -6.65 16.25 -4.52
CA ARG A 130 -5.37 16.93 -4.42
C ARG A 130 -4.53 16.64 -5.65
N TYR A 131 -3.95 17.69 -6.20
CA TYR A 131 -2.85 17.58 -7.16
C TYR A 131 -1.61 18.24 -6.57
N ALA A 132 -0.52 17.50 -6.46
CA ALA A 132 0.70 17.93 -5.78
C ALA A 132 1.88 17.88 -6.75
N ILE A 133 2.59 19.01 -6.85
CA ILE A 133 3.83 19.11 -7.61
C ILE A 133 4.96 19.26 -6.60
N GLN A 134 5.83 18.26 -6.49
CA GLN A 134 7.06 18.41 -5.71
C GLN A 134 7.98 19.41 -6.40
N THR A 135 8.76 20.16 -5.64
CA THR A 135 9.82 21.06 -6.11
C THR A 135 10.99 21.02 -5.13
N PRO A 136 12.19 21.52 -5.51
CA PRO A 136 13.30 21.64 -4.56
C PRO A 136 12.99 22.50 -3.32
N ASN A 137 11.99 23.38 -3.42
CA ASN A 137 11.62 24.34 -2.37
C ASN A 137 10.37 23.93 -1.57
N GLY A 138 9.85 22.72 -1.78
CA GLY A 138 8.62 22.22 -1.15
C GLY A 138 7.58 21.75 -2.17
N THR A 139 6.33 21.62 -1.74
CA THR A 139 5.23 21.11 -2.56
C THR A 139 4.28 22.23 -2.97
N ILE A 140 4.03 22.36 -4.27
CA ILE A 140 2.92 23.19 -4.78
C ILE A 140 1.66 22.32 -4.74
N LEU A 141 0.69 22.71 -3.92
CA LEU A 141 -0.54 21.96 -3.70
C LEU A 141 -1.74 22.65 -4.34
N TYR A 142 -2.53 21.87 -5.07
CA TYR A 142 -3.88 22.22 -5.54
C TYR A 142 -4.87 21.30 -4.84
N ASN A 143 -5.97 21.81 -4.32
CA ASN A 143 -6.99 20.96 -3.68
C ASN A 143 -8.40 21.58 -3.73
N THR A 144 -9.37 20.83 -3.23
CA THR A 144 -10.79 21.22 -3.14
C THR A 144 -11.24 21.68 -1.75
N ARG A 145 -10.35 21.71 -0.75
CA ARG A 145 -10.73 21.78 0.67
C ARG A 145 -11.22 23.17 1.12
N THR A 146 -10.77 24.21 0.45
CA THR A 146 -10.94 25.60 0.91
C THR A 146 -11.59 26.52 -0.13
N ALA A 147 -12.07 25.95 -1.23
CA ALA A 147 -12.83 26.63 -2.26
C ALA A 147 -14.08 25.81 -2.59
N ASP A 148 -15.14 26.46 -3.06
CA ASP A 148 -16.36 25.79 -3.56
C ASP A 148 -16.14 25.08 -4.92
N ASP A 149 -14.89 24.70 -5.22
CA ASP A 149 -14.55 23.97 -6.43
C ASP A 149 -15.14 22.56 -6.36
N ILE A 150 -15.84 22.19 -7.43
CA ILE A 150 -16.51 20.90 -7.53
C ILE A 150 -15.53 19.88 -8.09
N PHE A 151 -15.36 18.79 -7.35
CA PHE A 151 -14.75 17.55 -7.82
C PHE A 151 -15.69 16.39 -7.52
N THR A 152 -16.10 15.68 -8.56
CA THR A 152 -17.08 14.60 -8.51
C THR A 152 -16.41 13.28 -8.77
N VAL A 153 -16.70 12.29 -7.94
CA VAL A 153 -16.32 10.88 -8.09
C VAL A 153 -17.59 10.06 -8.19
N LYS A 154 -17.71 9.26 -9.25
CA LYS A 154 -18.75 8.25 -9.39
C LYS A 154 -18.12 6.88 -9.19
N ILE A 155 -18.47 6.22 -8.11
CA ILE A 155 -18.09 4.83 -7.83
C ILE A 155 -19.15 3.93 -8.45
N GLU A 156 -18.75 3.09 -9.40
CA GLU A 156 -19.63 2.11 -10.06
C GLU A 156 -19.67 0.79 -9.28
N SER A 157 -18.53 0.38 -8.73
CA SER A 157 -18.41 -0.79 -7.87
C SER A 157 -17.27 -0.60 -6.89
N ILE A 158 -17.44 -1.09 -5.66
CA ILE A 158 -16.41 -1.11 -4.62
C ILE A 158 -16.55 -2.39 -3.79
N SER A 159 -15.43 -3.08 -3.57
CA SER A 159 -15.33 -4.21 -2.64
C SER A 159 -13.87 -4.46 -2.27
N LYS A 160 -13.62 -5.49 -1.46
CA LYS A 160 -12.26 -5.98 -1.16
C LYS A 160 -11.56 -6.65 -2.35
N THR A 161 -12.21 -6.78 -3.51
CA THR A 161 -11.54 -7.22 -4.75
C THR A 161 -11.09 -6.05 -5.63
N GLY A 162 -11.62 -4.84 -5.40
CA GLY A 162 -11.29 -3.68 -6.20
C GLY A 162 -12.38 -2.62 -6.27
N ILE A 163 -12.07 -1.54 -6.99
CA ILE A 163 -12.94 -0.40 -7.19
C ILE A 163 -12.91 0.06 -8.65
N LYS A 164 -14.05 0.51 -9.15
CA LYS A 164 -14.20 1.04 -10.49
C LYS A 164 -15.06 2.30 -10.49
N GLY A 165 -14.71 3.26 -11.33
CA GLY A 165 -15.49 4.48 -11.46
C GLY A 165 -14.89 5.53 -12.38
N THR A 166 -15.46 6.73 -12.28
CA THR A 166 -15.06 7.92 -13.03
C THR A 166 -14.94 9.12 -12.11
N PHE A 167 -14.18 10.13 -12.52
CA PHE A 167 -14.07 11.38 -11.79
C PHE A 167 -13.82 12.57 -12.73
N SER A 168 -14.18 13.77 -12.28
CA SER A 168 -13.91 15.03 -12.97
C SER A 168 -14.09 16.18 -12.01
N GLY A 169 -13.50 17.34 -12.31
CA GLY A 169 -13.66 18.51 -11.48
C GLY A 169 -12.53 19.51 -11.59
N LYS A 170 -12.34 20.26 -10.51
CA LYS A 170 -11.30 21.27 -10.41
C LYS A 170 -10.56 21.14 -9.08
N VAL A 171 -9.27 21.44 -9.12
CA VAL A 171 -8.44 21.64 -7.92
C VAL A 171 -7.76 23.00 -8.02
N ARG A 172 -7.62 23.70 -6.90
CA ARG A 172 -7.09 25.06 -6.86
C ARG A 172 -5.92 25.20 -5.91
N ASN A 173 -4.90 25.92 -6.35
CA ASN A 173 -3.84 26.39 -5.45
C ASN A 173 -4.32 27.65 -4.74
N MET A 174 -4.35 27.61 -3.41
CA MET A 174 -4.94 28.69 -2.61
C MET A 174 -4.10 29.95 -2.56
N GLU A 175 -2.79 29.84 -2.74
CA GLU A 175 -1.87 30.98 -2.70
C GLU A 175 -1.95 31.81 -3.98
N SER A 176 -1.99 31.14 -5.14
CA SER A 176 -2.00 31.78 -6.46
C SER A 176 -3.40 31.93 -7.07
N GLY A 177 -4.39 31.20 -6.56
CA GLY A 177 -5.73 31.10 -7.17
C GLY A 177 -5.77 30.28 -8.46
N ALA A 178 -4.63 29.73 -8.92
CA ALA A 178 -4.53 28.93 -10.13
C ALA A 178 -5.38 27.65 -10.04
N VAL A 179 -6.02 27.28 -11.14
CA VAL A 179 -6.94 26.15 -11.24
C VAL A 179 -6.42 25.15 -12.23
N ILE A 180 -6.53 23.86 -11.90
CA ILE A 180 -6.35 22.76 -12.82
C ILE A 180 -7.71 22.12 -13.06
N ASN A 181 -8.09 22.00 -14.34
CA ASN A 181 -9.30 21.31 -14.75
C ASN A 181 -8.99 19.83 -14.99
N ILE A 182 -9.77 18.98 -14.35
CA ILE A 182 -9.64 17.52 -14.42
C ILE A 182 -10.85 16.98 -15.15
N THR A 183 -10.63 16.31 -16.27
CA THR A 183 -11.66 15.77 -17.16
C THR A 183 -11.33 14.34 -17.54
N ASP A 184 -12.31 13.60 -18.07
CA ASP A 184 -12.14 12.22 -18.54
C ASP A 184 -11.48 11.27 -17.52
N GLY A 185 -11.66 11.54 -16.23
CA GLY A 185 -11.09 10.75 -15.16
C GLY A 185 -11.78 9.39 -15.08
N SER A 186 -10.99 8.32 -15.06
CA SER A 186 -11.50 6.96 -14.92
C SER A 186 -10.52 6.06 -14.17
N PHE A 187 -11.07 5.09 -13.44
CA PHE A 187 -10.28 4.14 -12.67
C PHE A 187 -10.90 2.76 -12.64
N ASN A 188 -10.03 1.77 -12.61
CA ASN A 188 -10.31 0.40 -12.23
C ASN A 188 -9.08 -0.08 -11.46
N LEU A 189 -9.18 -0.37 -10.18
CA LEU A 189 -8.02 -0.65 -9.33
C LEU A 189 -8.27 -1.85 -8.43
N PRO A 190 -7.26 -2.71 -8.20
CA PRO A 190 -7.37 -3.77 -7.22
C PRO A 190 -7.34 -3.15 -5.83
N TYR A 191 -7.98 -3.80 -4.87
CA TYR A 191 -7.84 -3.41 -3.47
C TYR A 191 -6.44 -3.83 -2.99
N MET A 192 -5.67 -2.90 -2.43
CA MET A 192 -4.37 -3.21 -1.85
C MET A 192 -4.49 -3.18 -0.32
N ASP A 193 -4.29 -4.33 0.29
CA ASP A 193 -4.11 -4.41 1.74
C ASP A 193 -2.83 -3.67 2.12
N ILE A 194 -2.94 -2.78 3.11
CA ILE A 194 -1.76 -2.21 3.75
C ILE A 194 -1.11 -3.35 4.54
N VAL A 195 -0.13 -4.03 3.94
CA VAL A 195 0.87 -4.77 4.70
C VAL A 195 1.80 -3.71 5.28
N ASN A 196 1.57 -3.32 6.53
CA ASN A 196 2.56 -2.55 7.26
C ASN A 196 3.80 -3.45 7.41
N PRO A 197 4.95 -3.14 6.79
CA PRO A 197 6.17 -3.94 6.95
C PRO A 197 6.67 -3.93 8.39
#